data_AF-E9E2K3-F1
#
_entry.id   AF-E9E2K3-F1
#
_cell.length_a   1.000
_cell.length_b   1.000
_cell.length_c   1.000
_cell.angle_alpha   90.00
_cell.angle_beta   90.00
_cell.angle_gamma   90.00
#
_symmetry.space_group_name_H-M   'P 1'
#
loop_
_entity.id
_entity.type
_entity.pdbx_description
1 polymer ?
#
loop_
_entity_poly.entity_id
_entity_poly.type
_entity_poly.pdbx_seq_one_letter_code
_entity_poly.pdbx_strand_id
1 'polypeptide(L)'
;MRASIAVAASLLALAHARITGISVPETIKPGDTINATIISENYIQAVYDVAIAFGYAPGHGTPESLGLVAGSMYLGPGTVYEPSSLLADERLQKKRAGESNQLHSFTKQFAIPQNAPRGKGLITASLMSLYGALHMPTLSNYNVSVTFGDETSTKYVSSQS
;
A
#
# COMPACT_ATOMS: atom_id res chain seq x y z
N MET A 1 35.34 44.78 13.77
CA MET A 1 34.83 43.57 13.07
C MET A 1 33.53 43.17 13.74
N ARG A 2 32.41 43.09 13.01
CA ARG A 2 31.17 42.50 13.50
C ARG A 2 30.64 41.63 12.37
N ALA A 3 31.02 40.35 12.37
CA ALA A 3 30.47 39.38 11.46
C ALA A 3 29.15 38.89 12.07
N SER A 4 28.03 39.27 11.46
CA SER A 4 26.73 38.69 11.78
C SER A 4 26.67 37.31 11.12
N ILE A 5 26.55 36.26 11.93
CA ILE A 5 26.33 34.89 11.46
C ILE A 5 24.85 34.78 11.06
N ALA A 6 24.57 34.74 9.76
CA ALA A 6 23.26 34.37 9.25
C ALA A 6 23.14 32.83 9.32
N VAL A 7 22.27 32.33 10.19
CA VAL A 7 21.91 30.90 10.22
C VAL A 7 20.94 30.66 9.06
N ALA A 8 21.39 29.95 8.03
CA ALA A 8 20.52 29.45 6.98
C ALA A 8 19.75 28.24 7.52
N ALA A 9 18.48 28.43 7.89
CA ALA A 9 17.58 27.31 8.15
C ALA A 9 17.24 26.64 6.82
N SER A 10 17.80 25.46 6.56
CA SER A 10 17.36 24.61 5.45
C SER A 10 15.93 24.16 5.73
N LEU A 11 14.95 24.68 5.00
CA LEU A 11 13.60 24.10 4.99
C LEU A 11 13.68 22.70 4.39
N LEU A 12 13.60 21.68 5.24
CA LEU A 12 13.33 20.32 4.81
C LEU A 12 11.88 20.30 4.33
N ALA A 13 11.66 20.21 3.02
CA ALA A 13 10.34 19.94 2.48
C ALA A 13 9.93 18.53 2.95
N LEU A 14 8.91 18.43 3.79
CA LEU A 14 8.30 17.15 4.14
C LEU A 14 7.61 16.64 2.88
N ALA A 15 8.20 15.64 2.23
CA ALA A 15 7.52 14.93 1.15
C ALA A 15 6.36 14.16 1.77
N HIS A 16 5.14 14.46 1.33
CA HIS A 16 3.95 13.72 1.71
C HIS A 16 3.50 12.87 0.54
N ALA A 17 2.87 11.74 0.83
CA ALA A 17 2.40 10.80 -0.17
C ALA A 17 1.04 10.25 0.20
N ARG A 18 0.30 9.83 -0.82
CA ARG A 18 -0.95 9.10 -0.65
C ARG A 18 -0.91 7.84 -1.49
N ILE A 19 -1.61 6.81 -1.03
CA ILE A 19 -1.87 5.63 -1.84
C ILE A 19 -2.92 5.99 -2.90
N THR A 20 -2.61 5.69 -4.16
CA THR A 20 -3.47 6.02 -5.30
C THR A 20 -3.91 4.78 -6.07
N GLY A 21 -3.41 3.59 -5.74
CA GLY A 21 -3.84 2.37 -6.41
C GLY A 21 -3.10 1.12 -5.99
N ILE A 22 -3.41 0.05 -6.72
CA ILE A 22 -2.72 -1.23 -6.63
C ILE A 22 -2.31 -1.71 -8.03
N SER A 23 -1.30 -2.57 -8.10
CA SER A 23 -0.87 -3.26 -9.30
C SER A 23 -0.55 -4.72 -9.00
N VAL A 24 -1.02 -5.62 -9.84
CA VAL A 24 -0.92 -7.08 -9.66
C VAL A 24 -0.59 -7.75 -11.00
N PRO A 25 -0.10 -9.01 -11.00
CA PRO A 25 0.05 -9.78 -12.23
C PRO A 25 -1.24 -9.86 -13.05
N GLU A 26 -1.14 -9.72 -14.38
CA GLU A 26 -2.33 -9.78 -15.26
C GLU A 26 -2.99 -11.15 -15.28
N THR A 27 -2.17 -12.19 -15.09
CA THR A 27 -2.60 -13.57 -14.94
C THR A 27 -2.04 -14.10 -13.63
N ILE A 28 -2.88 -14.76 -12.84
CA ILE A 28 -2.52 -15.32 -11.54
C ILE A 28 -2.89 -16.79 -11.55
N LYS A 29 -1.95 -17.66 -11.20
CA LYS A 29 -2.27 -19.07 -10.99
C LYS A 29 -2.86 -19.27 -9.60
N PRO A 30 -4.08 -19.82 -9.46
CA PRO A 30 -4.60 -20.22 -8.15
C PRO A 30 -3.63 -21.16 -7.43
N GLY A 31 -3.36 -20.85 -6.16
CA GLY A 31 -2.37 -21.54 -5.33
C GLY A 31 -1.03 -20.80 -5.20
N ASP A 32 -0.75 -19.83 -6.08
CA ASP A 32 0.48 -19.04 -6.01
C ASP A 32 0.36 -17.88 -5.00
N THR A 33 1.50 -17.50 -4.43
CA THR A 33 1.67 -16.24 -3.72
C THR A 33 2.09 -15.17 -4.71
N ILE A 34 1.33 -14.07 -4.75
CA ILE A 34 1.61 -12.93 -5.64
C ILE A 34 2.12 -11.74 -4.87
N ASN A 35 2.91 -10.91 -5.55
CA ASN A 35 3.28 -9.58 -5.07
C ASN A 35 2.27 -8.57 -5.61
N ALA A 36 1.50 -7.93 -4.74
CA ALA A 36 0.73 -6.75 -5.10
C ALA A 36 1.55 -5.50 -4.77
N THR A 37 1.74 -4.63 -5.76
CA THR A 37 2.35 -3.32 -5.56
C THR A 37 1.29 -2.33 -5.12
N ILE A 38 1.44 -1.75 -3.94
CA ILE A 38 0.67 -0.59 -3.50
C ILE A 38 1.33 0.64 -4.13
N ILE A 39 0.56 1.40 -4.91
CA ILE A 39 1.06 2.55 -5.65
C ILE A 39 0.91 3.79 -4.78
N SER A 40 2.03 4.46 -4.54
CA SER A 40 2.09 5.73 -3.81
C SER A 40 2.48 6.86 -4.75
N GLU A 41 1.91 8.04 -4.50
CA GLU A 41 2.22 9.25 -5.25
C GLU A 41 2.46 10.43 -4.31
N ASN A 42 3.29 11.37 -4.76
CA ASN A 42 3.52 12.63 -4.07
C ASN A 42 2.20 13.40 -3.91
N TYR A 43 1.93 13.86 -2.70
CA TYR A 43 0.74 14.61 -2.35
C TYR A 43 1.11 15.83 -1.51
N ILE A 44 0.33 16.91 -1.59
CA ILE A 44 0.64 18.17 -0.91
C ILE A 44 0.37 18.14 0.60
N GLN A 45 -0.30 17.09 1.11
CA GLN A 45 -0.67 16.93 2.51
C GLN A 45 -0.33 15.52 2.99
N ALA A 46 0.00 15.36 4.27
CA ALA A 46 0.14 14.03 4.86
C ALA A 46 -1.21 13.29 4.84
N VAL A 47 -1.20 12.03 4.43
CA VAL A 47 -2.35 11.13 4.54
C VAL A 47 -2.04 10.06 5.56
N TYR A 48 -2.97 9.81 6.46
CA TYR A 48 -2.82 8.75 7.45
C TYR A 48 -3.53 7.49 6.96
N ASP A 49 -2.79 6.61 6.30
CA ASP A 49 -3.27 5.33 5.81
C ASP A 49 -3.30 4.34 6.98
N VAL A 50 -4.48 3.85 7.32
CA VAL A 50 -4.69 3.01 8.51
C VAL A 50 -4.37 1.56 8.18
N ALA A 51 -5.06 1.02 7.18
CA ALA A 51 -4.98 -0.37 6.79
C ALA A 51 -5.52 -0.56 5.36
N ILE A 52 -5.03 -1.60 4.70
CA ILE A 52 -5.53 -2.05 3.41
C ILE A 52 -5.86 -3.54 3.47
N ALA A 53 -7.03 -3.90 2.93
CA ALA A 53 -7.48 -5.27 2.78
C ALA A 53 -7.53 -5.64 1.30
N PHE A 54 -7.05 -6.83 0.96
CA PHE A 54 -7.08 -7.39 -0.38
C PHE A 54 -8.09 -8.51 -0.46
N GLY A 55 -8.85 -8.52 -1.54
CA GLY A 55 -9.79 -9.56 -1.86
C GLY A 55 -9.77 -9.89 -3.34
N TYR A 56 -10.49 -10.97 -3.67
CA TYR A 56 -10.61 -11.46 -5.03
C TYR A 56 -12.01 -11.99 -5.28
N ALA A 57 -12.44 -11.91 -6.53
CA ALA A 57 -13.70 -12.49 -6.96
C ALA A 57 -13.56 -13.10 -8.37
N PRO A 58 -14.20 -14.26 -8.63
CA PRO A 58 -14.34 -14.77 -9.99
C PRO A 58 -15.28 -13.89 -10.81
N GLY A 59 -15.06 -13.84 -12.13
CA GLY A 59 -15.83 -13.02 -13.06
C GLY A 59 -15.65 -11.53 -12.82
N HIS A 60 -16.76 -10.79 -12.82
CA HIS A 60 -16.80 -9.34 -12.63
C HIS A 60 -16.84 -8.89 -11.17
N GLY A 61 -16.91 -9.85 -10.22
CA GLY A 61 -17.10 -9.54 -8.81
C GLY A 61 -18.41 -8.82 -8.50
N THR A 62 -18.48 -8.21 -7.32
CA THR A 62 -19.59 -7.36 -6.89
C THR A 62 -19.05 -5.96 -6.63
N PRO A 63 -19.72 -4.89 -7.13
CA PRO A 63 -19.30 -3.53 -6.86
C PRO A 63 -19.10 -3.27 -5.37
N GLU A 64 -18.05 -2.52 -5.03
CA GLU A 64 -17.70 -2.12 -3.65
C GLU A 64 -17.46 -3.27 -2.67
N SER A 65 -17.29 -4.49 -3.17
CA SER A 65 -17.01 -5.68 -2.37
C SER A 65 -15.60 -6.19 -2.62
N LEU A 66 -14.96 -6.67 -1.56
CA LEU A 66 -13.71 -7.43 -1.67
C LEU A 66 -13.92 -8.83 -2.26
N GLY A 67 -15.16 -9.32 -2.32
CA GLY A 67 -15.45 -10.71 -2.61
C GLY A 67 -14.91 -11.62 -1.49
N LEU A 68 -13.95 -12.48 -1.83
CA LEU A 68 -13.25 -13.34 -0.88
C LEU A 68 -11.97 -12.66 -0.39
N VAL A 69 -11.75 -12.63 0.93
CA VAL A 69 -10.58 -11.96 1.52
C VAL A 69 -9.33 -12.80 1.31
N ALA A 70 -8.31 -12.21 0.68
CA ALA A 70 -7.01 -12.84 0.45
C ALA A 70 -5.94 -12.40 1.45
N GLY A 71 -6.07 -11.20 2.00
CA GLY A 71 -5.10 -10.69 2.96
C GLY A 71 -5.43 -9.29 3.45
N SER A 72 -4.66 -8.83 4.43
CA SER A 72 -4.72 -7.45 4.89
C SER A 72 -3.37 -7.03 5.47
N MET A 73 -3.17 -5.73 5.61
CA MET A 73 -2.05 -5.19 6.35
C MET A 73 -2.42 -3.89 7.05
N TYR A 74 -1.81 -3.70 8.20
CA TYR A 74 -1.80 -2.43 8.90
C TYR A 74 -0.74 -1.53 8.27
N LEU A 75 -1.14 -0.29 7.93
CA LEU A 75 -0.29 0.72 7.29
C LEU A 75 0.11 1.84 8.27
N GLY A 76 -0.71 2.07 9.30
CA GLY A 76 -0.61 3.22 10.21
C GLY A 76 0.69 3.32 11.03
N PRO A 77 0.79 4.40 11.83
CA PRO A 77 1.79 5.43 11.66
C PRO A 77 3.21 4.87 11.58
N GLY A 78 3.94 5.35 10.56
CA GLY A 78 5.39 5.31 10.55
C GLY A 78 5.97 6.08 11.72
N THR A 79 6.21 5.40 12.84
CA THR A 79 7.17 5.88 13.82
C THR A 79 8.54 5.38 13.39
N VAL A 80 9.31 6.27 12.74
CA VAL A 80 10.76 6.21 12.96
C VAL A 80 10.91 6.46 14.46
N TYR A 81 11.35 5.45 15.20
CA TYR A 81 11.79 5.65 16.57
C TYR A 81 12.92 6.70 16.53
N GLU A 82 12.68 7.89 17.07
CA GLU A 82 13.73 8.77 17.54
C GLU A 82 14.54 7.98 18.60
N PRO A 83 15.87 7.82 18.44
CA PRO A 83 16.65 6.92 19.27
C PRO A 83 16.79 7.49 20.69
N SER A 84 15.96 7.03 21.61
CA SER A 84 16.13 7.28 23.05
C SER A 84 16.56 6.01 23.80
N SER A 85 17.66 5.39 23.35
CA SER A 85 18.59 4.65 24.22
C SER A 85 19.63 3.95 23.36
N LEU A 86 20.89 4.06 23.79
CA LEU A 86 22.11 3.59 23.12
C LEU A 86 22.23 2.05 23.00
N LEU A 87 21.13 1.29 23.04
CA LEU A 87 21.13 -0.18 23.11
C LEU A 87 20.01 -0.89 22.32
N ALA A 88 19.36 -0.23 21.36
CA ALA A 88 18.36 -0.89 20.52
C ALA A 88 19.02 -1.67 19.37
N ASP A 89 19.06 -3.00 19.49
CA ASP A 89 19.44 -3.97 18.45
C ASP A 89 18.87 -3.57 17.07
N GLU A 90 19.75 -3.26 16.12
CA GLU A 90 19.41 -2.87 14.74
C GLU A 90 18.52 -3.91 14.03
N ARG A 91 18.54 -5.18 14.48
CA ARG A 91 17.68 -6.24 13.92
C ARG A 91 16.20 -6.08 14.29
N LEU A 92 15.88 -5.40 15.39
CA LEU A 92 14.50 -5.07 15.79
C LEU A 92 14.02 -3.74 15.20
N GLN A 93 14.94 -2.84 14.83
CA GLN A 93 14.61 -1.54 14.21
C GLN A 93 13.99 -1.69 12.81
N LYS A 94 14.33 -2.74 12.05
CA LYS A 94 13.78 -2.97 10.70
C LYS A 94 12.27 -3.29 10.68
N LYS A 95 11.62 -3.53 11.83
CA LYS A 95 10.31 -4.21 11.84
C LYS A 95 9.07 -3.33 11.97
N ARG A 96 9.15 -1.99 12.16
CA ARG A 96 7.92 -1.18 12.36
C ARG A 96 7.98 0.26 11.83
N ALA A 97 8.69 0.52 10.75
CA ALA A 97 8.37 1.71 9.96
C ALA A 97 6.99 1.43 9.32
N GLY A 98 5.94 2.08 9.81
CA GLY A 98 4.62 2.06 9.19
C GLY A 98 4.68 2.52 7.74
N GLU A 99 3.91 1.85 6.88
CA GLU A 99 3.91 2.01 5.42
C GLU A 99 2.98 3.15 4.94
N SER A 100 2.38 3.89 5.87
CA SER A 100 1.60 5.09 5.58
C SER A 100 2.48 6.26 5.15
N ASN A 101 1.97 7.07 4.22
CA ASN A 101 2.60 8.32 3.76
C ASN A 101 4.03 8.11 3.20
N GLN A 102 4.28 6.95 2.58
CA GLN A 102 5.57 6.63 1.95
C GLN A 102 5.59 7.13 0.51
N LEU A 103 6.63 7.89 0.12
CA LEU A 103 6.78 8.42 -1.24
C LEU A 103 7.03 7.33 -2.30
N HIS A 104 7.54 6.18 -1.87
CA HIS A 104 7.80 5.06 -2.74
C HIS A 104 6.67 4.03 -2.65
N SER A 105 6.32 3.47 -3.80
CA SER A 105 5.47 2.28 -3.89
C SER A 105 6.17 1.09 -3.23
N PHE A 106 5.39 0.19 -2.63
CA PHE A 106 5.90 -0.98 -1.91
C PHE A 106 5.06 -2.22 -2.24
N THR A 107 5.61 -3.41 -1.99
CA THR A 107 4.96 -4.68 -2.34
C THR A 107 4.45 -5.43 -1.12
N LYS A 108 3.28 -6.04 -1.27
CA LYS A 108 2.70 -6.95 -0.28
C LYS A 108 2.41 -8.31 -0.91
N GLN A 109 2.84 -9.35 -0.22
CA GLN A 109 2.54 -10.73 -0.59
C GLN A 109 1.21 -11.20 0.00
N PHE A 110 0.41 -11.85 -0.84
CA PHE A 110 -0.73 -12.66 -0.42
C PHE A 110 -0.95 -13.81 -1.41
N ALA A 111 -1.61 -14.87 -0.97
CA ALA A 111 -1.90 -16.04 -1.79
C ALA A 111 -3.33 -16.00 -2.31
N ILE A 112 -3.51 -16.36 -3.58
CA ILE A 112 -4.82 -16.74 -4.10
C ILE A 112 -4.97 -18.24 -3.84
N PRO A 113 -6.04 -18.70 -3.17
CA PRO A 113 -6.16 -20.11 -2.84
C PRO A 113 -6.36 -20.96 -4.10
N GLN A 114 -5.88 -22.20 -4.05
CA GLN A 114 -5.87 -23.13 -5.19
C GLN A 114 -7.28 -23.45 -5.73
N ASN A 115 -8.31 -23.32 -4.90
CA ASN A 115 -9.71 -23.53 -5.28
C ASN A 115 -10.37 -22.30 -5.94
N ALA A 116 -9.64 -21.20 -6.15
CA ALA A 116 -10.17 -20.06 -6.87
C ALA A 116 -10.57 -20.47 -8.30
N PRO A 117 -11.78 -20.14 -8.76
CA PRO A 117 -12.21 -20.48 -10.12
C PRO A 117 -11.28 -19.86 -11.16
N ARG A 118 -10.91 -20.65 -12.18
CA ARG A 118 -10.18 -20.16 -13.35
C ARG A 118 -11.05 -19.27 -14.23
N GLY A 119 -10.41 -18.42 -15.03
CA GLY A 119 -11.07 -17.52 -15.98
C GLY A 119 -10.91 -16.05 -15.58
N LYS A 120 -11.83 -15.20 -16.02
CA LYS A 120 -11.80 -13.78 -15.64
C LYS A 120 -11.98 -13.63 -14.13
N GLY A 121 -11.28 -12.67 -13.55
CA GLY A 121 -11.36 -12.37 -12.14
C GLY A 121 -11.10 -10.90 -11.86
N LEU A 122 -11.38 -10.52 -10.62
CA LEU A 122 -11.14 -9.20 -10.09
C LEU A 122 -10.28 -9.32 -8.85
N ILE A 123 -9.22 -8.52 -8.76
CA ILE A 123 -8.53 -8.25 -7.50
C ILE A 123 -9.01 -6.89 -7.01
N THR A 124 -9.45 -6.83 -5.76
CA THR A 124 -9.92 -5.60 -5.14
C THR A 124 -9.08 -5.31 -3.90
N ALA A 125 -8.75 -4.05 -3.69
CA ALA A 125 -8.20 -3.57 -2.43
C ALA A 125 -9.07 -2.46 -1.84
N SER A 126 -9.30 -2.53 -0.54
CA SER A 126 -10.04 -1.52 0.22
C SER A 126 -9.11 -0.88 1.23
N LEU A 127 -8.88 0.43 1.07
CA LEU A 127 -7.96 1.25 1.85
C LEU A 127 -8.76 2.17 2.77
N MET A 128 -8.51 2.08 4.08
CA MET A 128 -8.98 3.05 5.06
C MET A 128 -7.88 4.07 5.31
N SER A 129 -8.19 5.35 5.11
CA SER A 129 -7.29 6.47 5.38
C SER A 129 -8.01 7.59 6.13
N LEU A 130 -7.26 8.40 6.87
CA LEU A 130 -7.74 9.60 7.57
C LEU A 130 -7.12 10.85 6.92
N TYR A 131 -7.97 11.82 6.59
CA TYR A 131 -7.57 13.05 5.89
C TYR A 131 -7.79 14.32 6.72
N GLY A 132 -6.90 15.28 6.50
CA GLY A 132 -6.97 16.63 7.06
C GLY A 132 -6.73 16.71 8.57
N ALA A 133 -6.76 17.92 9.11
CA ALA A 133 -6.49 18.18 10.53
C ALA A 133 -7.46 17.47 11.50
N LEU A 134 -8.67 17.15 11.01
CA LEU A 134 -9.71 16.47 11.79
C LEU A 134 -9.69 14.94 11.62
N HIS A 135 -8.74 14.38 10.85
CA HIS A 135 -8.62 12.95 10.62
C HIS A 135 -9.93 12.29 10.14
N MET A 136 -10.57 12.90 9.14
CA MET A 136 -11.84 12.40 8.61
C MET A 136 -11.63 11.04 7.91
N PRO A 137 -12.39 9.99 8.27
CA PRO A 137 -12.22 8.67 7.70
C PRO A 137 -12.72 8.61 6.26
N THR A 138 -11.95 7.95 5.40
CA THR A 138 -12.27 7.71 3.99
C THR A 138 -11.95 6.26 3.64
N LEU A 139 -12.86 5.59 2.95
CA LEU A 139 -12.65 4.26 2.39
C LEU A 139 -12.52 4.37 0.87
N SER A 140 -11.39 3.94 0.33
CA SER A 140 -11.12 3.93 -1.12
C SER A 140 -11.01 2.49 -1.62
N ASN A 141 -11.71 2.17 -2.71
CA ASN A 141 -11.65 0.86 -3.34
C ASN A 141 -10.89 0.91 -4.67
N TYR A 142 -9.96 -0.01 -4.87
CA TYR A 142 -9.16 -0.16 -6.07
C TYR A 142 -9.43 -1.52 -6.69
N ASN A 143 -9.78 -1.54 -7.99
CA ASN A 143 -10.16 -2.75 -8.70
C ASN A 143 -9.21 -2.98 -9.87
N VAL A 144 -8.76 -4.23 -10.04
CA VAL A 144 -7.91 -4.65 -11.15
C VAL A 144 -8.49 -5.92 -11.77
N SER A 145 -8.80 -5.85 -13.07
CA SER A 145 -9.25 -7.02 -13.82
C SER A 145 -8.06 -7.90 -14.17
N VAL A 146 -8.17 -9.19 -13.84
CA VAL A 146 -7.12 -10.20 -14.05
C VAL A 146 -7.70 -11.46 -14.70
N THR A 147 -6.82 -12.41 -15.00
CA THR A 147 -7.19 -13.78 -15.39
C THR A 147 -6.62 -14.77 -14.38
N PHE A 148 -7.47 -15.61 -13.78
CA PHE A 148 -7.02 -16.77 -13.02
C PHE A 148 -6.70 -17.91 -13.99
N GLY A 149 -5.41 -18.12 -14.25
CA GLY A 149 -4.90 -19.00 -15.29
C GLY A 149 -4.05 -20.15 -14.75
N ASP A 150 -3.24 -20.75 -15.63
CA ASP A 150 -2.37 -21.87 -15.27
C ASP A 150 -0.97 -21.43 -14.82
N GLU A 151 -0.62 -20.16 -15.06
CA GLU A 151 0.68 -19.56 -14.77
C GLU A 151 0.51 -18.14 -14.23
N THR A 152 1.35 -17.74 -13.27
CA THR A 152 1.41 -16.36 -12.80
C THR A 152 2.31 -15.53 -13.71
N SER A 153 1.76 -14.47 -14.30
CA SER A 153 2.45 -13.62 -15.28
C SER A 153 3.50 -12.72 -14.62
N THR A 154 4.54 -12.38 -15.38
CA THR A 154 5.50 -11.32 -15.02
C THR A 154 5.03 -9.92 -15.41
N LYS A 155 3.96 -9.83 -16.22
CA LYS A 155 3.34 -8.56 -16.63
C LYS A 155 2.28 -8.14 -15.62
N TYR A 156 2.31 -6.86 -15.26
CA TYR A 156 1.44 -6.27 -14.24
C TYR A 156 0.41 -5.34 -14.87
N VAL A 157 -0.74 -5.22 -14.20
CA VAL A 157 -1.84 -4.33 -14.53
C VAL A 157 -2.23 -3.54 -13.27
N SER A 158 -2.52 -2.25 -13.43
CA SER A 158 -2.83 -1.33 -12.35
C SER A 158 -4.31 -0.96 -12.29
N SER A 159 -4.77 -0.53 -11.11
CA SER A 159 -6.09 0.10 -10.94
C SER A 159 -6.13 1.55 -11.43
N GLN A 160 -4.96 2.14 -11.65
CA GLN A 160 -4.80 3.41 -12.35
C GLN A 160 -4.80 3.15 -13.85
N SER A 161 -5.61 3.91 -14.56
CA SER A 161 -5.70 3.93 -16.04
C SER A 161 -4.55 4.69 -16.68
#